data_AF-A0A3M6HSD8-F1
#
_entry.id   AF-A0A3M6HSD8-F1
#
_cell.length_a   1.000
_cell.length_b   1.000
_cell.length_c   1.000
_cell.angle_alpha   90.00
_cell.angle_beta   90.00
_cell.angle_gamma   90.00
#
_symmetry.space_group_name_H-M   'P 1'
#
loop_
_entity.id
_entity.type
_entity.pdbx_description
1 polymer ?
#
loop_
_entity_poly.entity_id
_entity_poly.type
_entity_poly.pdbx_seq_one_letter_code
_entity_poly.pdbx_strand_id
1 'polypeptide(L)'
;MAKYKVVQFAHVIKDNGNGYDNLYLSLTLQNSAGNSANREYRIARDDVWTDLQALTHTITDGLTFAKQTGSWIELSDFEARTYLSLVLPSAAGKKNMRVTAEKL
;
A
#
# COMPACT_ATOMS: atom_id res chain seq x y z
N MET A 1 9.24 -6.67 8.65
CA MET A 1 8.24 -6.56 7.56
C MET A 1 7.76 -7.96 7.22
N ALA A 2 6.46 -8.13 7.06
CA ALA A 2 5.85 -9.39 6.65
C ALA A 2 5.71 -9.43 5.11
N LYS A 3 5.93 -10.62 4.53
CA LYS A 3 5.88 -10.86 3.08
C LYS A 3 4.52 -11.40 2.67
N TYR A 4 3.98 -10.84 1.59
CA TYR A 4 2.69 -11.24 1.05
C TYR A 4 2.69 -11.31 -0.48
N LYS A 5 1.92 -12.24 -1.04
CA LYS A 5 1.44 -12.16 -2.42
C LYS A 5 0.16 -11.33 -2.47
N VAL A 6 0.02 -10.54 -3.52
CA VAL A 6 -1.21 -9.74 -3.77
C VAL A 6 -2.20 -10.61 -4.53
N VAL A 7 -3.35 -10.90 -3.91
CA VAL A 7 -4.44 -11.65 -4.55
C VAL A 7 -5.38 -10.66 -5.26
N GLN A 8 -5.83 -9.65 -4.52
CA GLN A 8 -6.69 -8.59 -5.00
C GLN A 8 -6.37 -7.29 -4.29
N PHE A 9 -6.61 -6.17 -4.94
CA PHE A 9 -6.61 -4.87 -4.29
C PHE A 9 -7.65 -3.97 -4.95
N ALA A 10 -8.15 -3.01 -4.19
CA ALA A 10 -9.00 -1.93 -4.64
C ALA A 10 -8.53 -0.63 -4.00
N HIS A 11 -8.75 0.49 -4.68
CA HIS A 11 -8.42 1.79 -4.14
C HIS A 11 -9.44 2.85 -4.54
N VAL A 12 -9.56 3.89 -3.72
CA VAL A 12 -10.35 5.09 -4.02
C VAL A 12 -9.72 6.30 -3.36
N ILE A 13 -9.70 7.43 -4.06
CA ILE A 13 -9.37 8.73 -3.46
C ILE A 13 -10.69 9.40 -3.08
N LYS A 14 -10.82 9.82 -1.82
CA LYS A 14 -11.97 10.55 -1.33
C LYS A 14 -11.62 11.39 -0.11
N ASP A 15 -12.47 12.39 0.16
CA ASP A 15 -12.41 13.21 1.37
C ASP A 15 -12.48 12.34 2.63
N ASN A 16 -11.67 12.67 3.63
CA ASN A 16 -11.58 11.96 4.90
C ASN A 16 -12.59 12.38 5.98
N GLY A 17 -13.55 13.23 5.62
CA GLY A 17 -14.53 13.83 6.51
C GLY A 17 -14.09 15.19 7.09
N ASN A 18 -12.86 15.64 6.81
CA ASN A 18 -12.29 16.89 7.33
C ASN A 18 -11.82 17.85 6.22
N GLY A 19 -12.26 17.68 4.96
CA GLY A 19 -11.87 18.56 3.86
C GLY A 19 -10.53 18.20 3.20
N TYR A 20 -10.00 17.00 3.46
CA TYR A 20 -8.74 16.53 2.89
C TYR A 20 -8.92 15.18 2.19
N ASP A 21 -8.46 15.11 0.94
CA ASP A 21 -8.44 13.86 0.20
C ASP A 21 -7.37 12.91 0.73
N ASN A 22 -7.76 11.64 0.86
CA ASN A 22 -6.90 10.53 1.23
C ASN A 22 -7.08 9.37 0.24
N LEU A 23 -6.03 8.57 0.09
CA LEU A 23 -6.08 7.29 -0.61
C LEU A 23 -6.56 6.21 0.36
N TYR A 24 -7.68 5.59 0.05
CA TYR A 24 -8.18 4.40 0.74
C TYR A 24 -7.77 3.17 -0.06
N LEU A 25 -7.04 2.26 0.56
CA LEU A 25 -6.48 1.07 -0.07
C LEU A 25 -6.94 -0.18 0.67
N SER A 26 -7.66 -1.05 -0.03
CA SER A 26 -8.08 -2.37 0.46
C SER A 26 -7.27 -3.45 -0.25
N LEU A 27 -6.68 -4.37 0.52
CA LEU A 27 -5.78 -5.42 0.05
C LEU A 27 -6.27 -6.79 0.53
N THR A 28 -6.36 -7.74 -0.40
CA THR A 28 -6.46 -9.17 -0.13
C THR A 28 -5.11 -9.80 -0.42
N LEU A 29 -4.48 -10.34 0.61
CA LEU A 29 -3.10 -10.82 0.61
C LEU A 29 -3.05 -12.31 0.94
N GLN A 30 -1.96 -12.95 0.55
CA GLN A 30 -1.64 -14.33 0.94
C GLN A 30 -0.23 -14.40 1.50
N ASN A 31 -0.05 -14.94 2.71
CA ASN A 31 1.27 -15.10 3.32
C ASN A 31 2.00 -16.36 2.79
N SER A 32 3.23 -16.59 3.24
CA SER A 32 4.04 -17.76 2.83
C SER A 32 3.45 -19.11 3.20
N ALA A 33 2.55 -19.17 4.19
CA ALA A 33 1.83 -20.38 4.57
C ALA A 33 0.54 -20.61 3.75
N GLY A 34 0.24 -19.73 2.79
CA GLY A 34 -0.98 -19.81 1.98
C GLY A 34 -2.22 -19.20 2.65
N ASN A 35 -2.08 -18.65 3.86
CA ASN A 35 -3.19 -18.05 4.59
C ASN A 35 -3.52 -16.66 4.04
N SER A 36 -4.81 -16.41 3.85
CA SER A 36 -5.31 -15.10 3.43
C SER A 36 -5.23 -14.07 4.57
N ALA A 37 -4.93 -12.82 4.22
CA ALA A 37 -4.95 -11.68 5.12
C ALA A 37 -5.58 -10.48 4.41
N ASN A 38 -6.56 -9.85 5.04
CA ASN A 38 -7.14 -8.60 4.55
C ASN A 38 -6.53 -7.41 5.29
N ARG A 39 -6.24 -6.33 4.56
CA ARG A 39 -5.72 -5.09 5.11
C ARG A 39 -6.42 -3.91 4.48
N GLU A 40 -6.78 -2.93 5.29
CA GLU A 40 -7.33 -1.67 4.84
C GLU A 40 -6.53 -0.52 5.41
N TYR A 41 -6.23 0.45 4.56
CA TYR A 41 -5.40 1.59 4.91
C TYR A 41 -6.02 2.89 4.41
N ARG A 42 -5.94 3.93 5.24
CA ARG A 42 -6.12 5.33 4.87
C ARG A 42 -4.74 5.96 4.77
N ILE A 43 -4.35 6.38 3.57
CA ILE A 43 -3.03 6.93 3.25
C ILE A 43 -3.18 8.43 2.98
N ALA A 44 -2.35 9.25 3.60
CA ALA A 44 -2.32 10.70 3.45
C ALA A 44 -1.10 11.13 2.63
N ARG A 45 -1.20 12.32 2.01
CA ARG A 45 -0.02 13.06 1.56
C ARG A 45 0.84 13.46 2.75
N ASP A 46 2.14 13.58 2.53
CA ASP A 46 3.11 14.08 3.51
C ASP A 46 4.22 14.88 2.81
N ASP A 47 5.23 15.30 3.57
CA ASP A 47 6.35 16.11 3.07
C ASP A 47 7.18 15.39 1.99
N VAL A 48 7.11 14.06 1.90
CA VAL A 48 7.79 13.24 0.89
C VAL A 48 6.86 13.00 -0.30
N TRP A 49 5.60 12.68 -0.03
CA TRP A 49 4.56 12.41 -1.02
C TRP A 49 3.51 13.51 -1.01
N THR A 50 3.89 14.68 -1.52
CA THR A 50 3.02 15.86 -1.55
C THR A 50 1.87 15.76 -2.56
N ASP A 51 2.09 15.02 -3.64
CA ASP A 51 1.10 14.72 -4.68
C ASP A 51 0.45 13.34 -4.44
N LEU A 52 -0.82 13.37 -4.05
CA LEU A 52 -1.61 12.17 -3.76
C LEU A 52 -1.85 11.30 -5.01
N GLN A 53 -1.96 11.90 -6.19
CA GLN A 53 -2.16 11.15 -7.44
C GLN A 53 -0.90 10.40 -7.83
N ALA A 54 0.27 11.07 -7.77
CA ALA A 54 1.56 10.42 -8.02
C ALA A 54 1.86 9.30 -7.02
N LEU A 55 1.52 9.50 -5.75
CA LEU A 55 1.58 8.48 -4.71
C LEU A 55 0.68 7.29 -5.04
N THR A 56 -0.58 7.55 -5.38
CA THR A 56 -1.56 6.51 -5.74
C THR A 56 -1.06 5.70 -6.92
N HIS A 57 -0.63 6.35 -7.99
CA HIS A 57 -0.10 5.68 -9.18
C HIS A 57 1.10 4.78 -8.85
N THR A 58 2.05 5.28 -8.04
CA THR A 58 3.19 4.47 -7.59
C THR A 58 2.75 3.20 -6.85
N ILE A 59 1.80 3.32 -5.93
CA ILE A 59 1.31 2.18 -5.15
C ILE A 59 0.58 1.19 -6.06
N THR A 60 -0.34 1.68 -6.90
CA THR A 60 -1.17 0.82 -7.75
C THR A 60 -0.35 0.09 -8.80
N ASP A 61 0.68 0.72 -9.37
CA ASP A 61 1.56 0.09 -10.35
C ASP A 61 2.35 -1.05 -9.72
N GLY A 62 2.92 -0.82 -8.52
CA GLY A 62 3.65 -1.84 -7.79
C GLY A 62 2.78 -3.03 -7.37
N LEU A 63 1.56 -2.77 -6.91
CA LEU A 63 0.58 -3.82 -6.57
C LEU A 63 0.11 -4.59 -7.81
N THR A 64 -0.11 -3.89 -8.92
CA THR A 64 -0.48 -4.49 -10.21
C THR A 64 0.62 -5.42 -10.70
N PHE A 65 1.86 -4.95 -10.69
CA PHE A 65 3.02 -5.74 -11.08
C PHE A 65 3.20 -6.97 -10.17
N ALA A 66 3.06 -6.79 -8.85
CA ALA A 66 3.14 -7.88 -7.88
C ALA A 66 2.08 -8.96 -8.17
N LYS A 67 0.83 -8.55 -8.41
CA LYS A 67 -0.27 -9.46 -8.74
C LYS A 67 -0.03 -10.21 -10.05
N GLN A 68 0.40 -9.51 -11.10
CA GLN A 68 0.64 -10.09 -12.43
C GLN A 68 1.79 -11.10 -12.43
N THR A 69 2.85 -10.82 -11.68
CA THR A 69 4.06 -11.66 -11.66
C THR A 69 4.08 -12.70 -10.54
N GLY A 70 3.14 -12.62 -9.60
CA GLY A 70 3.18 -13.42 -8.37
C GLY A 70 4.32 -13.03 -7.43
N SER A 71 4.91 -11.84 -7.61
CA SER A 71 5.99 -11.32 -6.78
C SER A 71 5.50 -10.97 -5.38
N TRP A 72 6.41 -11.08 -4.41
CA TRP A 72 6.15 -10.73 -3.02
C TRP A 72 6.23 -9.21 -2.81
N ILE A 73 5.28 -8.66 -2.05
CA ILE A 73 5.39 -7.34 -1.42
C ILE A 73 5.78 -7.50 0.04
N GLU A 74 6.38 -6.46 0.60
CA GLU A 74 6.64 -6.40 2.04
C GLU A 74 5.84 -5.27 2.67
N LEU A 75 5.16 -5.58 3.77
CA LEU A 75 4.34 -4.66 4.55
C LEU A 75 4.78 -4.68 6.00
N SER A 76 4.84 -3.52 6.63
CA SER A 76 4.93 -3.41 8.09
C SER A 76 4.11 -2.23 8.56
N ASP A 77 3.14 -2.55 9.41
CA ASP A 77 2.41 -1.58 10.20
C ASP A 77 3.34 -1.14 11.34
N PHE A 78 3.50 0.16 11.56
CA PHE A 78 4.19 0.68 12.75
C PHE A 78 3.17 1.43 13.60
N GLU A 79 2.51 0.70 14.50
CA GLU A 79 1.34 1.17 15.27
C GLU A 79 1.60 2.47 16.05
N ALA A 80 2.84 2.69 16.49
CA ALA A 80 3.18 3.89 17.26
C ALA A 80 3.31 5.18 16.43
N ARG A 81 3.29 5.14 15.08
CA ARG A 81 3.64 6.33 14.26
C ARG A 81 2.85 6.58 12.98
N THR A 82 1.67 5.97 12.76
CA THR A 82 0.84 6.35 11.59
C THR A 82 1.59 6.21 10.25
N TYR A 83 2.49 5.21 10.13
CA TYR A 83 3.27 4.99 8.92
C TYR A 83 3.10 3.54 8.44
N LEU A 84 2.99 3.41 7.12
CA LEU A 84 3.09 2.14 6.41
C LEU A 84 4.41 2.10 5.63
N SER A 85 5.19 1.04 5.86
CA SER A 85 6.37 0.73 5.05
C SER A 85 6.02 -0.30 3.98
N LEU A 86 6.36 0.02 2.74
CA LEU A 86 6.06 -0.75 1.53
C LEU A 86 7.35 -1.09 0.79
N VAL A 87 7.48 -2.35 0.39
CA VAL A 87 8.42 -2.76 -0.65
C VAL A 87 7.61 -3.33 -1.81
N LEU A 88 7.63 -2.61 -2.93
CA LEU A 88 6.88 -2.94 -4.13
C LEU A 88 7.83 -3.41 -5.25
N PRO A 89 7.53 -4.50 -5.95
CA PRO A 89 8.29 -4.92 -7.13
C PRO A 89 7.94 -4.06 -8.36
N SER A 90 8.89 -3.92 -9.29
CA SER A 90 8.69 -3.31 -10.60
C SER A 90 9.65 -3.93 -11.63
N ALA A 91 9.46 -3.60 -12.91
CA ALA A 91 10.39 -4.01 -13.97
C ALA A 91 11.83 -3.51 -13.74
N ALA A 92 12.01 -2.40 -13.02
CA ALA A 92 13.30 -1.83 -12.66
C ALA A 92 13.89 -2.39 -11.34
N GLY A 93 13.24 -3.38 -10.72
CA GLY A 93 13.68 -4.00 -9.46
C GLY A 93 12.67 -3.82 -8.34
N LYS A 94 13.05 -3.11 -7.27
CA LYS A 94 12.21 -2.88 -6.08
C LYS A 94 12.15 -1.40 -5.74
N LYS A 95 10.98 -0.93 -5.32
CA LYS A 95 10.76 0.40 -4.75
C LYS A 95 10.42 0.26 -3.27
N ASN A 96 11.29 0.82 -2.43
CA ASN A 96 11.05 0.94 -1.00
C ASN A 96 10.42 2.31 -0.74
N MET A 97 9.34 2.36 0.02
CA MET A 97 8.71 3.62 0.39
C MET A 97 8.10 3.56 1.78
N ARG A 98 8.01 4.73 2.40
CA ARG A 98 7.26 4.96 3.62
C ARG A 98 6.20 6.01 3.31
N VAL A 99 4.99 5.77 3.78
CA VAL A 99 3.86 6.67 3.59
C VAL A 99 3.15 6.89 4.91
N THR A 100 2.63 8.08 5.11
CA THR A 100 1.73 8.36 6.24
C THR A 100 0.42 7.61 6.03
N ALA A 101 0.14 6.64 6.89
CA ALA A 101 -1.00 5.75 6.76
C ALA A 101 -1.55 5.26 8.10
N GLU A 102 -2.86 5.17 8.17
CA GLU A 102 -3.62 4.56 9.25
C GLU A 102 -4.23 3.25 8.79
N LYS A 103 -4.21 2.26 9.66
CA LYS A 103 -4.91 1.00 9.44
C LYS A 103 -6.37 1.15 9.89
N LEU A 104 -7.29 0.72 9.04
CA LEU A 104 -8.73 0.72 9.29
C LEU A 104 -9.22 -0.62 9.83
#